data_AF-A0A7W0GB61-F1
#
_entry.id   AF-A0A7W0GB61-F1
#
_cell.length_a   1.000
_cell.length_b   1.000
_cell.length_c   1.000
_cell.angle_alpha   90.00
_cell.angle_beta   90.00
_cell.angle_gamma   90.00
#
_symmetry.space_group_name_H-M   'P 1'
#
loop_
_entity.id
_entity.type
_entity.pdbx_description
1 polymer ?
#
loop_
_entity_poly.entity_id
_entity_poly.type
_entity_poly.pdbx_seq_one_letter_code
_entity_poly.pdbx_strand_id
1 'polypeptide(L)'
;MKRHLLGSLAIGAVAGVVAALVFTVAALLLRGLGVPLPLELVSDRFLPLLPVETFLKLVSAMGGFVAGKRIGFFAFFLSLVGIGAAVGAAYGFAVER
;
A
#
# COMPACT_ATOMS: atom_id res chain seq x y z
N MET A 1 0.11 -33.51 1.49
CA MET A 1 -0.79 -32.41 1.88
C MET A 1 -0.07 -31.17 2.38
N LYS A 2 0.55 -31.16 3.58
CA LYS A 2 1.14 -29.92 4.15
C LYS A 2 2.20 -29.23 3.27
N ARG A 3 3.04 -30.00 2.55
CA ARG A 3 4.07 -29.46 1.64
C ARG A 3 3.50 -28.78 0.39
N HIS A 4 2.40 -29.31 -0.17
CA HIS A 4 1.75 -28.69 -1.32
C HIS A 4 1.06 -27.38 -0.90
N LEU A 5 0.39 -27.39 0.26
CA LEU A 5 -0.24 -26.19 0.84
C LEU A 5 0.75 -25.04 1.06
N LEU A 6 1.92 -25.36 1.64
CA LEU A 6 2.99 -24.38 1.83
C LEU A 6 3.54 -23.87 0.49
N GLY A 7 3.59 -24.73 -0.52
CA GLY A 7 3.97 -24.37 -1.87
C GLY A 7 3.02 -23.35 -2.49
N SER A 8 1.70 -23.61 -2.47
CA SER A 8 0.73 -22.69 -3.08
C SER A 8 0.57 -21.40 -2.30
N LEU A 9 0.70 -21.44 -0.97
CA LEU A 9 0.76 -20.22 -0.14
C LEU A 9 1.95 -19.35 -0.54
N ALA A 10 3.14 -19.94 -0.69
CA ALA A 10 4.34 -19.22 -1.07
C ALA A 10 4.25 -18.67 -2.50
N ILE A 11 3.80 -19.49 -3.46
CA ILE A 11 3.60 -19.07 -4.85
C ILE A 11 2.56 -17.95 -4.93
N GLY A 12 1.44 -18.11 -4.21
CA GLY A 12 0.40 -17.09 -4.11
C GLY A 12 0.94 -15.79 -3.52
N ALA A 13 1.70 -15.85 -2.43
CA ALA A 13 2.30 -14.67 -1.82
C ALA A 13 3.25 -13.96 -2.79
N VAL A 14 4.12 -14.70 -3.48
CA VAL A 14 5.05 -14.14 -4.48
C VAL A 14 4.28 -13.50 -5.63
N ALA A 15 3.26 -14.17 -6.17
CA ALA A 15 2.41 -13.62 -7.22
C ALA A 15 1.73 -12.32 -6.77
N GLY A 16 1.24 -12.28 -5.53
CA GLY A 16 0.66 -11.09 -4.92
C GLY A 16 1.64 -9.93 -4.75
N VAL A 17 2.88 -10.21 -4.32
CA VAL A 17 3.96 -9.21 -4.28
C VAL A 17 4.27 -8.67 -5.67
N VAL A 18 4.41 -9.55 -6.67
CA VAL A 18 4.66 -9.15 -8.05
C VAL A 18 3.53 -8.26 -8.58
N ALA A 19 2.27 -8.63 -8.32
CA ALA A 19 1.11 -7.82 -8.70
C ALA A 19 1.14 -6.43 -8.03
N ALA A 20 1.46 -6.35 -6.73
CA ALA A 20 1.58 -5.07 -6.01
C ALA A 20 2.71 -4.19 -6.56
N LEU A 21 3.83 -4.79 -6.96
CA LEU A 21 4.94 -4.06 -7.60
C LEU A 21 4.57 -3.56 -9.00
N VAL A 22 3.92 -4.38 -9.82
CA VAL A 22 3.42 -3.98 -11.14
C VAL A 22 2.43 -2.83 -11.00
N PHE A 23 1.48 -2.92 -10.06
CA PHE A 23 0.55 -1.83 -9.76
C PHE A 23 1.28 -0.56 -9.35
N THR A 24 2.29 -0.68 -8.49
CA THR A 24 3.11 0.46 -8.03
C THR A 24 3.79 1.15 -9.20
N VAL A 25 4.44 0.40 -10.09
CA VAL A 25 5.09 0.95 -11.28
C VAL A 25 4.06 1.64 -12.19
N ALA A 26 2.92 1.01 -12.45
CA ALA A 26 1.86 1.60 -13.25
C ALA A 26 1.33 2.91 -12.64
N ALA A 27 1.09 2.94 -11.33
CA ALA A 27 0.64 4.14 -10.62
C ALA A 27 1.66 5.28 -10.70
N LEU A 28 2.96 4.98 -10.58
CA LEU A 28 4.04 5.97 -10.70
C LEU A 28 4.16 6.51 -12.13
N LEU A 29 4.01 5.66 -13.16
CA LEU A 29 3.99 6.10 -14.56
C LEU A 29 2.81 7.03 -14.83
N LEU A 30 1.61 6.65 -14.37
CA LEU A 30 0.41 7.49 -14.47
C LEU A 30 0.61 8.82 -13.72
N ARG A 31 1.30 8.80 -12.58
CA ARG A 31 1.66 10.02 -11.86
C ARG A 31 2.56 10.95 -12.66
N GLY A 32 3.51 10.40 -13.43
CA GLY A 32 4.31 11.16 -14.38
C GLY A 32 3.49 11.82 -15.49
N LEU A 33 2.33 11.25 -15.84
CA LEU A 33 1.36 11.81 -16.79
C LEU A 33 0.34 12.75 -16.12
N GLY A 34 0.52 13.09 -14.84
CA GLY A 34 -0.35 14.01 -14.10
C GLY A 34 -1.53 13.37 -13.38
N VAL A 35 -1.70 12.04 -13.44
CA VAL A 35 -2.76 11.34 -12.70
C VAL A 35 -2.38 11.25 -11.22
N PRO A 36 -3.21 11.73 -10.27
CA PRO A 36 -2.87 11.67 -8.85
C PRO A 36 -2.80 10.22 -8.35
N LEU A 37 -1.89 9.98 -7.41
CA LEU A 37 -1.76 8.65 -6.80
C LEU A 37 -2.98 8.36 -5.91
N PRO A 38 -3.37 7.08 -5.73
CA PRO A 38 -4.45 6.74 -4.80
C PRO A 38 -4.24 7.30 -3.39
N LEU A 39 -2.99 7.29 -2.89
CA LEU A 39 -2.65 7.90 -1.60
C LEU A 39 -2.95 9.41 -1.56
N GLU A 40 -2.63 10.13 -2.64
CA GLU A 40 -2.86 11.58 -2.72
C GLU A 40 -4.38 11.84 -2.70
N LEU A 41 -5.14 11.09 -3.50
CA LEU A 41 -6.60 11.18 -3.52
C LEU A 41 -7.25 10.90 -2.16
N VAL A 42 -6.78 9.86 -1.47
CA VAL A 42 -7.23 9.55 -0.10
C VAL A 42 -6.87 10.71 0.83
N SER A 43 -5.62 11.14 0.85
CA SER A 43 -5.15 12.21 1.74
C SER A 43 -5.93 13.51 1.53
N ASP A 44 -6.19 13.90 0.28
CA ASP A 44 -6.95 15.10 -0.07
C ASP A 44 -8.41 15.06 0.40
N ARG A 45 -8.97 13.85 0.61
CA ARG A 45 -10.33 13.68 1.12
C ARG A 45 -10.40 13.60 2.64
N PHE A 46 -9.36 13.07 3.30
CA PHE A 46 -9.36 12.85 4.74
C PHE A 46 -8.69 13.97 5.55
N LEU A 47 -7.59 14.55 5.07
CA LEU A 47 -6.88 15.60 5.81
C LEU A 47 -7.75 16.83 6.11
N PRO A 48 -8.62 17.30 5.19
CA PRO A 48 -9.50 18.44 5.48
C PRO A 48 -10.59 18.15 6.54
N LEU A 49 -10.84 16.87 6.85
CA LEU A 49 -11.81 16.48 7.88
C LEU A 49 -11.22 16.59 9.29
N LEU A 50 -9.90 16.76 9.42
CA LEU A 50 -9.24 16.90 10.70
C LEU A 50 -9.41 18.32 11.24
N PRO A 51 -9.72 18.50 12.53
CA PRO A 51 -9.62 19.80 13.19
C PRO A 51 -8.21 20.37 13.04
N VAL A 52 -8.11 21.69 12.91
CA VAL A 52 -6.84 22.39 12.68
C VAL A 52 -5.82 22.07 13.78
N GLU A 53 -6.24 22.03 15.04
CA GLU A 53 -5.32 21.71 16.14
C GLU A 53 -4.79 20.28 16.05
N THR A 54 -5.63 19.33 15.66
CA THR A 54 -5.23 17.93 15.46
C THR A 54 -4.26 17.79 14.30
N PHE A 55 -4.54 18.46 13.19
CA PHE A 55 -3.65 18.47 12.03
C PHE A 55 -2.27 19.03 12.38
N LEU A 56 -2.21 20.19 13.05
CA LEU A 56 -0.94 20.81 13.43
C LEU A 56 -0.15 19.95 14.44
N LYS A 57 -0.83 19.31 15.41
CA LYS A 57 -0.19 18.36 16.33
C LYS A 57 0.41 17.16 15.60
N LEU A 58 -0.32 16.58 14.66
CA LEU A 58 0.16 15.46 13.85
C LEU A 58 1.36 15.87 12.99
N VAL A 59 1.26 17.00 12.29
CA VAL A 59 2.36 17.54 11.47
C VAL A 59 3.59 17.79 12.33
N SER A 60 3.44 18.37 13.52
CA SER A 60 4.56 18.59 14.45
C SER A 60 5.18 17.27 14.91
N ALA A 61 4.35 16.29 15.31
CA ALA A 61 4.81 14.98 15.77
C ALA A 61 5.54 14.19 14.67
N MET A 62 5.17 14.38 13.40
CA MET A 62 5.82 13.73 12.26
C MET A 62 7.11 14.44 11.80
N GLY A 63 7.54 15.52 12.47
CA GLY A 63 8.73 16.29 12.09
C GLY A 63 8.49 17.29 10.96
N GLY A 64 7.25 17.74 10.78
CA GLY A 64 6.83 18.69 9.77
C GLY A 64 6.10 18.05 8.58
N PHE A 65 5.51 18.89 7.73
CA PHE A 65 4.61 18.45 6.66
C PHE A 65 5.30 17.55 5.63
N VAL A 66 6.52 17.92 5.22
CA VAL A 66 7.31 17.16 4.24
C VAL A 66 7.70 15.79 4.79
N ALA A 67 8.11 15.73 6.05
CA ALA A 67 8.45 14.48 6.73
C ALA A 67 7.22 13.56 6.85
N GLY A 68 6.07 14.10 7.27
CA GLY A 68 4.80 13.39 7.32
C GLY A 68 4.39 12.82 5.96
N LYS A 69 4.51 13.62 4.88
CA LYS A 69 4.22 13.16 3.51
C LYS A 69 5.14 12.03 3.09
N ARG A 70 6.44 12.11 3.40
CA ARG A 70 7.42 11.06 3.09
C ARG A 70 7.09 9.76 3.81
N ILE A 71 6.78 9.84 5.11
CA ILE A 71 6.34 8.69 5.91
C ILE A 71 5.07 8.07 5.30
N GLY A 72 4.09 8.91 4.93
CA GLY A 72 2.86 8.46 4.28
C GLY A 72 3.11 7.66 3.00
N PHE A 73 4.00 8.14 2.13
CA PHE A 73 4.37 7.42 0.91
C PHE A 73 5.03 6.07 1.22
N PHE A 74 6.01 6.04 2.12
CA PHE A 74 6.66 4.78 2.50
C PHE A 74 5.68 3.78 3.11
N ALA A 75 4.82 4.24 4.03
CA ALA A 75 3.81 3.42 4.67
C ALA A 75 2.82 2.85 3.65
N PHE A 76 2.39 3.67 2.68
CA PHE A 76 1.46 3.24 1.63
C PHE A 76 2.06 2.15 0.74
N PHE A 77 3.26 2.36 0.19
CA PHE A 77 3.88 1.37 -0.69
C PHE A 77 4.26 0.09 0.05
N LEU A 78 4.73 0.18 1.30
CA LEU A 78 5.01 -0.99 2.11
C LEU A 78 3.74 -1.79 2.41
N SER A 79 2.63 -1.09 2.71
CA SER A 79 1.33 -1.72 2.94
C SER A 79 0.79 -2.39 1.69
N LEU A 80 0.98 -1.80 0.50
CA LEU A 80 0.59 -2.41 -0.78
C LEU A 80 1.30 -3.75 -1.00
N VAL A 81 2.61 -3.82 -0.75
CA VAL A 81 3.37 -5.08 -0.87
C VAL A 81 2.89 -6.11 0.14
N GLY A 82 2.70 -5.70 1.40
CA GLY A 82 2.19 -6.59 2.46
C GLY A 82 0.79 -7.13 2.18
N ILE A 83 -0.13 -6.27 1.75
CA ILE A 83 -1.50 -6.64 1.37
C ILE A 83 -1.47 -7.53 0.13
N GLY A 84 -0.68 -7.18 -0.88
CA GLY A 84 -0.50 -8.00 -2.08
C GLY A 84 -0.07 -9.42 -1.74
N ALA A 85 0.97 -9.57 -0.90
CA ALA A 85 1.43 -10.87 -0.43
C ALA A 85 0.33 -11.64 0.32
N ALA A 86 -0.38 -10.99 1.24
CA ALA A 86 -1.44 -11.62 2.04
C ALA A 86 -2.61 -12.09 1.18
N VAL A 87 -3.09 -11.25 0.26
CA VAL A 87 -4.19 -11.57 -0.67
C VAL A 87 -3.77 -12.67 -1.64
N GLY A 88 -2.57 -12.60 -2.18
CA GLY A 88 -2.03 -13.63 -3.06
C GLY A 88 -1.90 -14.98 -2.36
N ALA A 89 -1.40 -15.00 -1.12
CA ALA A 89 -1.35 -16.22 -0.30
C ALA A 89 -2.75 -16.77 -0.04
N ALA A 90 -3.70 -15.92 0.34
CA ALA A 90 -5.09 -16.31 0.58
C ALA A 90 -5.73 -16.90 -0.68
N TYR A 91 -5.45 -16.34 -1.86
CA TYR A 91 -5.89 -16.89 -3.14
C TYR A 91 -5.27 -18.26 -3.43
N GLY A 92 -3.95 -18.40 -3.24
CA GLY A 92 -3.27 -19.69 -3.40
C GLY A 92 -3.83 -20.78 -2.49
N PHE A 93 -4.19 -20.43 -1.26
CA PHE A 93 -4.89 -21.32 -0.35
C PHE A 93 -6.30 -21.68 -0.82
N ALA A 94 -7.05 -20.71 -1.34
CA ALA A 94 -8.42 -20.92 -1.83
C ALA A 94 -8.46 -21.82 -3.07
N VAL A 95 -7.46 -21.74 -3.95
CA VAL A 95 -7.37 -22.53 -5.19
C VAL A 95 -6.91 -23.97 -4.93
N GLU A 96 -6.13 -24.22 -3.87
CA GLU A 96 -5.70 -25.57 -3.53
C GLU A 96 -6.77 -26.39 -2.77
N ARG A 97 -7.84 -25.75 -2.32
CA ARG A 97 -9.03 -26.43 -1.76
C ARG A 97 -9.92 -27.00 -2.84
#